data_AF-A0A7W7EUV0-F1
#
_entry.id   AF-A0A7W7EUV0-F1
#
_cell.length_a   1.000
_cell.length_b   1.000
_cell.length_c   1.000
_cell.angle_alpha   90.00
_cell.angle_beta   90.00
_cell.angle_gamma   90.00
#
_symmetry.space_group_name_H-M   'P 1'
#
loop_
_entity.id
_entity.type
_entity.pdbx_description
1 polymer ?
#
loop_
_entity_poly.entity_id
_entity_poly.type
_entity_poly.pdbx_seq_one_letter_code
_entity_poly.pdbx_strand_id
1 'polypeptide(L)'
;MRRADLIEDYTHHCPFQVIYRQLQLAPDQAPIFHKLAVAQLLSNIGAPHGAEAIRKLGDFFEQLIEMRRAQPGDDLVSHLVHLEVDGEHLPDEVLTAFLRQLMNAGGDTTYRGTSVLLTCLLNHPDQMEAVRANRELARRRSRKRCAGTSLLHQLFVSL
;
A
#
# COMPACT_ATOMS: atom_id res chain seq x y z
N MET A 1 -25.51 17.97 -11.12
CA MET A 1 -25.11 17.14 -9.96
C MET A 1 -23.85 16.38 -10.35
N ARG A 2 -22.72 16.56 -9.66
CA ARG A 2 -21.48 15.83 -9.96
C ARG A 2 -21.54 14.43 -9.33
N ARG A 3 -21.12 13.40 -10.07
CA ARG A 3 -20.94 12.02 -9.62
C ARG A 3 -19.46 11.67 -9.70
N ALA A 4 -18.99 10.78 -8.84
CA ALA A 4 -17.63 10.26 -8.83
C ALA A 4 -17.68 8.77 -8.45
N ASP A 5 -16.77 7.99 -9.00
CA ASP A 5 -16.52 6.62 -8.56
C ASP A 5 -15.38 6.67 -7.53
N LEU A 6 -15.71 6.59 -6.24
CA LEU A 6 -14.70 6.74 -5.19
C LEU A 6 -13.67 5.60 -5.16
N ILE A 7 -13.96 4.47 -5.79
CA ILE A 7 -13.01 3.37 -5.92
C ILE A 7 -11.96 3.75 -6.96
N GLU A 8 -12.41 3.98 -8.20
CA GLU A 8 -11.54 4.30 -9.32
C GLU A 8 -10.87 5.67 -9.15
N ASP A 9 -11.63 6.69 -8.77
CA ASP A 9 -11.15 8.08 -8.75
C ASP A 9 -10.33 8.42 -7.49
N TYR A 10 -10.38 7.61 -6.42
CA TYR A 10 -9.74 7.96 -5.15
C TYR A 10 -9.02 6.81 -4.45
N THR A 11 -9.73 5.75 -4.01
CA THR A 11 -9.12 4.79 -3.09
C THR A 11 -8.08 3.89 -3.76
N HIS A 12 -8.14 3.65 -5.07
CA HIS A 12 -7.07 2.95 -5.79
C HIS A 12 -5.75 3.74 -5.84
N HIS A 13 -5.85 5.07 -5.84
CA HIS A 13 -4.73 5.96 -6.12
C HIS A 13 -4.08 6.48 -4.84
N CYS A 14 -4.89 7.04 -3.93
CA CYS A 14 -4.40 7.84 -2.82
C CYS A 14 -3.49 7.05 -1.85
N PRO A 15 -3.85 5.83 -1.38
CA PRO A 15 -3.01 5.07 -0.47
C PRO A 15 -1.67 4.65 -1.08
N PHE A 16 -1.69 4.21 -2.35
CA PHE A 16 -0.50 3.75 -3.05
C PHE A 16 0.49 4.89 -3.30
N GLN A 17 -0.02 6.10 -3.60
CA GLN A 17 0.81 7.29 -3.81
C GLN A 17 1.65 7.69 -2.60
N VAL A 18 1.22 7.36 -1.37
CA VAL A 18 2.02 7.65 -0.16
C VAL A 18 3.33 6.86 -0.18
N ILE A 19 3.26 5.55 -0.42
CA ILE A 19 4.44 4.69 -0.53
C ILE A 19 5.30 5.12 -1.72
N TYR A 20 4.64 5.36 -2.85
CA TYR A 20 5.32 5.75 -4.09
C TYR A 20 6.13 7.06 -3.94
N ARG A 21 5.60 8.02 -3.17
CA ARG A 21 6.28 9.28 -2.84
C ARG A 21 7.42 9.08 -1.84
N GLN A 22 7.25 8.21 -0.83
CA GLN A 22 8.33 7.90 0.12
C GLN A 22 9.56 7.29 -0.56
N LEU A 23 9.35 6.57 -1.65
CA LEU A 23 10.39 5.99 -2.49
C LEU A 23 10.90 6.96 -3.58
N GLN A 24 10.37 8.19 -3.64
CA GLN A 24 10.69 9.20 -4.65
C GLN A 24 10.65 8.69 -6.11
N LEU A 25 9.65 7.87 -6.42
CA LEU A 25 9.48 7.31 -7.77
C LEU A 25 8.68 8.24 -8.70
N ALA A 26 8.80 8.02 -10.01
CA ALA A 26 8.18 8.86 -11.06
C ALA A 26 6.64 8.67 -11.12
N PRO A 27 5.84 9.70 -10.77
CA PRO A 27 4.42 9.52 -10.40
C PRO A 27 3.53 8.94 -11.51
N ASP A 28 3.94 9.07 -12.76
CA ASP A 28 3.30 8.52 -13.96
C ASP A 28 3.34 6.98 -14.01
N GLN A 29 4.30 6.34 -13.34
CA GLN A 29 4.42 4.88 -13.32
C GLN A 29 3.64 4.22 -12.17
N ALA A 30 3.09 5.00 -11.23
CA ALA A 30 2.36 4.48 -10.08
C ALA A 30 1.26 3.46 -10.44
N PRO A 31 0.44 3.64 -11.50
CA PRO A 31 -0.56 2.64 -11.89
C PRO A 31 0.04 1.29 -12.30
N ILE A 32 1.21 1.28 -12.97
CA ILE A 32 1.90 0.06 -13.38
C ILE A 32 2.46 -0.64 -12.15
N PHE A 33 3.10 0.09 -11.24
CA PHE A 33 3.62 -0.47 -10.00
C PHE A 33 2.53 -1.04 -9.10
N HIS A 34 1.35 -0.39 -9.04
CA HIS A 34 0.20 -0.94 -8.31
C HIS A 34 -0.20 -2.30 -8.88
N LYS A 35 -0.34 -2.42 -10.21
CA LYS A 35 -0.68 -3.69 -10.87
C LYS A 35 0.35 -4.78 -10.58
N LEU A 36 1.63 -4.44 -10.63
CA LEU A 36 2.71 -5.38 -10.29
C LEU A 36 2.65 -5.80 -8.82
N ALA A 37 2.42 -4.86 -7.90
CA ALA A 37 2.32 -5.15 -6.47
C ALA A 37 1.15 -6.10 -6.16
N VAL A 38 -0.02 -5.87 -6.76
CA VAL A 38 -1.19 -6.75 -6.61
C VAL A 38 -0.93 -8.13 -7.22
N ALA A 39 -0.38 -8.21 -8.43
CA ALA A 39 -0.08 -9.49 -9.08
C ALA A 39 0.95 -10.31 -8.28
N GLN A 40 1.99 -9.65 -7.76
CA GLN A 40 2.97 -10.25 -6.85
C GLN A 40 2.32 -10.76 -5.57
N LEU A 41 1.47 -9.96 -4.92
CA LEU A 41 0.83 -10.34 -3.66
C LEU A 41 -0.02 -11.60 -3.81
N LEU A 42 -0.67 -11.76 -4.96
CA LEU A 42 -1.56 -12.89 -5.26
C LEU A 42 -0.85 -14.06 -5.96
N SER A 43 0.48 -14.03 -6.07
CA SER A 43 1.23 -15.07 -6.79
C SER A 43 1.10 -16.46 -6.13
N ASN A 44 1.02 -16.49 -4.80
CA ASN A 44 0.91 -17.72 -4.01
C ASN A 44 -0.44 -18.44 -4.19
N ILE A 45 -1.46 -17.75 -4.70
CA ILE A 45 -2.78 -18.31 -5.02
C ILE A 45 -3.00 -18.48 -6.52
N GLY A 46 -1.93 -18.44 -7.33
CA GLY A 46 -1.97 -18.74 -8.75
C GLY A 46 -2.46 -17.59 -9.65
N ALA A 47 -2.38 -16.34 -9.19
CA ALA A 47 -2.75 -15.20 -10.02
C ALA A 47 -1.92 -15.15 -11.32
N PRO A 48 -2.55 -14.86 -12.48
CA PRO A 48 -1.83 -14.65 -13.73
C PRO A 48 -0.73 -13.59 -13.55
N HIS A 49 0.42 -13.81 -14.18
CA HIS A 49 1.58 -12.91 -14.14
C HIS A 49 2.23 -12.70 -12.76
N GLY A 50 1.84 -13.44 -11.71
CA GLY A 50 2.43 -13.25 -10.37
C GLY A 50 3.95 -13.47 -10.34
N ALA A 51 4.45 -14.54 -10.98
CA ALA A 51 5.89 -14.80 -11.10
C ALA A 51 6.62 -13.72 -11.93
N GLU A 52 5.98 -13.22 -12.98
CA GLU A 52 6.53 -12.13 -13.80
C GLU A 52 6.62 -10.83 -13.00
N ALA A 53 5.59 -10.53 -12.20
CA ALA A 53 5.56 -9.36 -11.33
C ALA A 53 6.61 -9.44 -10.22
N ILE A 54 6.79 -10.61 -9.59
CA ILE A 54 7.87 -10.87 -8.62
C ILE A 54 9.22 -10.52 -9.23
N ARG A 55 9.51 -11.05 -10.43
CA ARG A 55 10.79 -10.80 -11.11
C ARG A 55 10.96 -9.32 -11.45
N LYS A 56 9.98 -8.70 -12.11
CA LYS A 56 10.05 -7.28 -12.51
C LYS A 56 10.25 -6.34 -11.32
N LEU A 57 9.57 -6.59 -10.21
CA LEU A 57 9.74 -5.78 -9.00
C LEU A 57 11.10 -6.05 -8.33
N GLY A 58 11.56 -7.30 -8.31
CA GLY A 58 12.91 -7.64 -7.85
C GLY A 58 13.99 -6.88 -8.62
N ASP A 59 14.03 -7.08 -9.94
CA ASP A 59 15.01 -6.44 -10.83
C ASP A 59 14.99 -4.91 -10.68
N PHE A 60 13.80 -4.31 -10.55
CA PHE A 60 13.66 -2.87 -10.36
C PHE A 60 14.25 -2.39 -9.02
N PHE A 61 13.95 -3.08 -7.92
CA PHE A 61 14.43 -2.65 -6.60
C PHE A 61 15.93 -2.89 -6.42
N GLU A 62 16.47 -3.96 -6.99
CA GLU A 62 17.92 -4.18 -7.03
C GLU A 62 18.63 -3.02 -7.75
N GLN A 63 18.14 -2.61 -8.92
CA GLN A 63 18.68 -1.45 -9.64
C GLN A 63 18.53 -0.14 -8.86
N LEU A 64 17.39 0.06 -8.19
CA LEU A 64 17.14 1.24 -7.37
C LEU A 64 18.10 1.31 -6.18
N ILE A 65 18.35 0.18 -5.51
CA ILE A 65 19.32 0.05 -4.40
C ILE A 65 20.72 0.43 -4.87
N GLU A 66 21.19 -0.15 -5.97
CA GLU A 66 22.52 0.14 -6.53
C GLU A 66 22.67 1.63 -6.90
N MET A 67 21.64 2.20 -7.56
CA MET A 67 21.62 3.62 -7.89
C MET A 67 21.72 4.49 -6.63
N ARG A 68 20.97 4.17 -5.57
CA ARG A 68 20.96 4.96 -4.33
C ARG A 68 22.21 4.77 -3.48
N ARG A 69 22.88 3.63 -3.54
CA ARG A 69 24.22 3.44 -2.96
C ARG A 69 25.24 4.37 -3.63
N ALA A 70 25.22 4.46 -4.97
CA ALA A 70 26.14 5.31 -5.71
C ALA A 70 25.80 6.81 -5.64
N GLN A 71 24.50 7.13 -5.62
CA GLN A 71 23.98 8.50 -5.64
C GLN A 71 22.81 8.63 -4.65
N PRO A 72 23.11 8.92 -3.37
CA PRO A 72 22.09 9.03 -2.33
C PRO A 72 21.14 10.19 -2.59
N GLY A 73 19.83 9.96 -2.38
CA GLY A 73 18.78 10.97 -2.36
C GLY A 73 18.21 11.20 -0.96
N ASP A 74 17.18 12.04 -0.87
CA ASP A 74 16.41 12.28 0.38
C ASP A 74 15.19 11.35 0.47
N ASP A 75 15.41 10.05 0.23
CA ASP A 75 14.35 9.04 0.16
C ASP A 75 14.61 7.85 1.08
N LEU A 76 13.54 7.11 1.37
CA LEU A 76 13.60 5.96 2.27
C LEU A 76 14.63 4.92 1.82
N VAL A 77 14.81 4.72 0.51
CA VAL A 77 15.76 3.73 -0.02
C VAL A 77 17.19 4.16 0.31
N SER A 78 17.51 5.43 0.09
CA SER A 78 18.81 6.03 0.40
C SER A 78 19.14 5.95 1.89
N HIS A 79 18.15 6.17 2.76
CA HIS A 79 18.31 5.97 4.20
C HIS A 79 18.59 4.51 4.56
N LEU A 80 17.85 3.56 3.97
CA LEU A 80 17.97 2.14 4.31
C LEU A 80 19.27 1.52 3.80
N VAL A 81 19.75 1.90 2.61
CA VAL A 81 20.96 1.30 2.03
C VAL A 81 22.24 1.73 2.73
N HIS A 82 22.22 2.90 3.40
CA HIS A 82 23.33 3.41 4.22
C HIS A 82 23.12 3.17 5.71
N LEU A 83 21.99 2.57 6.11
CA LEU A 83 21.73 2.25 7.49
C LEU A 83 22.72 1.17 7.95
N GLU A 84 23.29 1.38 9.12
CA GLU A 84 24.19 0.45 9.78
C GLU A 84 23.57 0.07 11.13
N VAL A 85 23.51 -1.22 11.42
CA VAL A 85 23.02 -1.78 12.69
C VAL A 85 24.10 -2.73 13.20
N ASP A 86 24.60 -2.47 14.41
CA ASP A 86 25.65 -3.27 15.05
C ASP A 86 26.93 -3.44 14.20
N GLY A 87 27.28 -2.46 13.38
CA GLY A 87 28.47 -2.52 12.52
C GLY A 87 28.22 -3.02 11.09
N GLU A 88 27.00 -3.48 10.80
CA GLU A 88 26.68 -4.19 9.56
C GLU A 88 25.56 -3.49 8.78
N HIS A 89 25.66 -3.54 7.45
CA HIS A 89 24.60 -3.09 6.56
C HIS A 89 23.56 -4.19 6.33
N LEU A 90 22.34 -3.78 6.00
CA LEU A 90 21.30 -4.72 5.56
C LEU A 90 21.71 -5.41 4.24
N PRO A 91 21.58 -6.75 4.13
CA PRO A 91 21.81 -7.46 2.87
C PRO A 91 20.85 -6.99 1.77
N ASP A 92 21.30 -6.95 0.52
CA ASP A 92 20.50 -6.47 -0.62
C ASP A 92 19.23 -7.29 -0.84
N GLU A 93 19.29 -8.59 -0.60
CA GLU A 93 18.12 -9.48 -0.66
C GLU A 93 17.05 -9.10 0.38
N VAL A 94 17.46 -8.69 1.57
CA VAL A 94 16.57 -8.26 2.65
C VAL A 94 15.98 -6.89 2.32
N LEU A 95 16.79 -5.95 1.83
CA LEU A 95 16.32 -4.64 1.37
C LEU A 95 15.30 -4.78 0.24
N THR A 96 15.62 -5.58 -0.77
CA THR A 96 14.73 -5.84 -1.91
C THR A 96 13.41 -6.46 -1.46
N ALA A 97 13.45 -7.47 -0.58
CA ALA A 97 12.25 -8.08 -0.02
C ALA A 97 11.43 -7.07 0.79
N PHE A 98 12.07 -6.23 1.60
CA PHE A 98 11.40 -5.20 2.40
C PHE A 98 10.71 -4.15 1.52
N LEU A 99 11.39 -3.61 0.50
CA LEU A 99 10.81 -2.62 -0.40
C LEU A 99 9.62 -3.18 -1.19
N ARG A 100 9.69 -4.45 -1.60
CA ARG A 100 8.56 -5.16 -2.22
C ARG A 100 7.36 -5.29 -1.27
N GLN A 101 7.60 -5.61 0.00
CA GLN A 101 6.54 -5.68 1.01
C GLN A 101 5.93 -4.30 1.29
N LEU A 102 6.75 -3.26 1.36
CA LEU A 102 6.29 -1.89 1.54
C LEU A 102 5.37 -1.45 0.39
N MET A 103 5.71 -1.83 -0.84
CA MET A 103 4.87 -1.60 -2.02
C MET A 103 3.51 -2.31 -1.93
N ASN A 104 3.48 -3.56 -1.45
CA ASN A 104 2.24 -4.33 -1.27
C ASN A 104 1.31 -3.71 -0.21
N ALA A 105 1.86 -3.12 0.86
CA ALA A 105 1.09 -2.55 1.97
C ALA A 105 0.16 -1.39 1.53
N GLY A 106 0.57 -0.63 0.51
CA GLY A 106 -0.26 0.43 -0.08
C GLY A 106 -1.24 -0.04 -1.16
N GLY A 107 -0.98 -1.20 -1.78
CA GLY A 107 -1.67 -1.68 -2.98
C GLY A 107 -3.09 -2.18 -2.73
N ASP A 108 -3.27 -3.13 -1.83
CA ASP A 108 -4.56 -3.84 -1.71
C ASP A 108 -5.28 -3.57 -0.38
N THR A 109 -4.58 -3.65 0.75
CA THR A 109 -5.20 -3.61 2.09
C THR A 109 -5.77 -2.22 2.42
N THR A 110 -4.97 -1.17 2.22
CA THR A 110 -5.37 0.21 2.55
C THR A 110 -6.44 0.73 1.59
N TYR A 111 -6.35 0.36 0.31
CA TYR A 111 -7.40 0.60 -0.69
C TYR A 111 -8.74 0.00 -0.20
N ARG A 112 -8.79 -1.31 0.09
CA ARG A 112 -10.01 -1.99 0.54
C ARG A 112 -10.55 -1.41 1.85
N GLY A 113 -9.66 -1.17 2.82
CA GLY A 113 -10.03 -0.60 4.11
C GLY A 113 -10.67 0.79 3.98
N THR A 114 -10.10 1.64 3.13
CA THR A 114 -10.64 2.99 2.85
C THR A 114 -11.96 2.91 2.09
N SER A 115 -12.08 2.01 1.11
CA SER A 115 -13.34 1.79 0.36
C SER A 115 -14.48 1.34 1.29
N VAL A 116 -14.19 0.41 2.21
CA VAL A 116 -15.14 -0.04 3.22
C VAL A 116 -15.55 1.10 4.16
N LEU A 117 -14.58 1.90 4.61
CA LEU A 117 -14.83 3.05 5.47
C LEU A 117 -15.74 4.07 4.78
N LEU A 118 -15.43 4.44 3.53
CA LEU A 118 -16.23 5.40 2.76
C LEU A 118 -17.65 4.87 2.53
N THR A 119 -17.79 3.61 2.14
CA THR A 119 -19.10 2.95 1.99
C THR A 119 -19.89 3.00 3.29
N CYS A 120 -19.23 2.73 4.42
CA CYS A 120 -19.87 2.78 5.74
C CYS A 120 -20.39 4.17 6.07
N LEU A 121 -19.55 5.20 5.95
CA LEU A 121 -19.89 6.57 6.30
C LEU A 121 -20.96 7.16 5.37
N LEU A 122 -20.93 6.82 4.08
CA LEU A 122 -21.93 7.29 3.11
C LEU A 122 -23.30 6.65 3.33
N ASN A 123 -23.35 5.42 3.86
CA ASN A 123 -24.60 4.74 4.21
C ASN A 123 -25.10 5.07 5.63
N HIS A 124 -24.29 5.71 6.48
CA HIS A 124 -24.64 6.11 7.86
C HIS A 124 -24.35 7.59 8.08
N PRO A 125 -25.20 8.51 7.56
CA PRO A 125 -24.94 9.94 7.58
C PRO A 125 -24.82 10.52 9.00
N ASP A 126 -25.48 9.94 10.00
CA ASP A 126 -25.34 10.27 11.41
C ASP A 126 -23.89 10.07 11.91
N GLN A 127 -23.24 8.99 11.49
CA GLN A 127 -21.84 8.72 11.81
C GLN A 127 -20.90 9.66 11.05
N MET A 128 -21.20 9.98 9.79
CA MET A 128 -20.45 10.96 9.01
C MET A 128 -20.49 12.34 9.68
N GLU A 129 -21.66 12.81 10.12
CA GLU A 129 -21.82 14.09 10.81
C GLU A 129 -21.11 14.09 12.18
N ALA A 130 -21.19 13.00 12.93
CA ALA A 130 -20.45 12.87 14.19
C ALA A 130 -18.93 13.01 13.98
N VAL A 131 -18.37 12.33 12.98
CA VAL A 131 -16.93 12.41 12.64
C VAL A 131 -16.54 13.79 12.11
N ARG A 132 -17.44 14.47 11.37
CA ARG A 132 -17.23 15.86 10.93
C ARG A 132 -17.19 16.84 12.10
N ALA A 133 -18.11 16.68 13.05
CA ALA A 133 -18.18 17.52 14.25
C ALA A 133 -17.02 17.26 15.22
N ASN A 134 -16.50 16.04 15.27
CA ASN A 134 -15.37 15.68 16.13
C ASN A 134 -14.40 14.71 15.45
N ARG A 135 -13.29 15.24 14.95
CA ARG A 135 -12.24 14.46 14.25
C ARG A 135 -11.53 13.43 15.13
N GLU A 136 -11.55 13.58 16.45
CA GLU A 136 -11.02 12.57 17.37
C GLU A 136 -11.79 11.25 17.30
N LEU A 137 -13.05 11.27 16.83
CA LEU A 137 -13.82 10.04 16.61
C LEU A 137 -13.24 9.17 15.48
N ALA A 138 -12.55 9.76 14.50
CA ALA A 138 -11.85 9.01 13.46
C ALA A 138 -10.57 8.33 13.98
N ARG A 139 -9.98 8.86 15.07
CA ARG A 139 -8.76 8.32 15.70
C ARG A 139 -9.05 7.25 16.75
N ARG A 140 -10.26 7.24 17.32
CA ARG A 140 -10.68 6.23 18.29
C ARG A 140 -10.98 4.90 17.58
N ARG A 141 -10.47 3.80 18.15
CA ARG A 141 -10.79 2.43 17.70
C ARG A 141 -12.29 2.20 17.86
N SER A 142 -13.07 2.31 16.78
CA SER A 142 -14.52 2.12 16.86
C SER A 142 -14.82 0.64 17.11
N ARG A 143 -15.58 0.33 18.17
CA ARG A 143 -16.08 -1.03 18.43
C ARG A 143 -17.18 -1.45 17.46
N LYS A 144 -17.88 -0.48 16.87
CA LYS A 144 -18.94 -0.70 15.88
C LYS A 144 -18.31 -0.87 14.50
N ARG A 145 -18.02 -2.11 14.13
CA ARG A 145 -17.71 -2.48 12.74
C ARG A 145 -18.97 -2.29 11.90
N CYS A 146 -18.81 -1.78 10.68
CA CYS A 146 -19.93 -1.72 9.74
C CYS A 146 -20.46 -3.14 9.50
N ALA A 147 -21.76 -3.36 9.75
CA ALA A 147 -22.40 -4.65 9.52
C ALA A 147 -22.19 -5.07 8.05
N GLY A 148 -21.61 -6.25 7.81
CA GLY A 148 -21.26 -6.76 6.47
C GLY A 148 -19.76 -7.03 6.25
N THR A 149 -18.88 -6.46 7.07
CA THR A 149 -17.41 -6.65 6.95
C THR A 149 -16.87 -7.97 7.54
N SER A 150 -17.74 -8.79 8.15
CA SER A 150 -17.37 -10.06 8.81
C SER A 150 -16.90 -11.14 7.84
N LEU A 151 -17.42 -11.17 6.60
CA LEU A 151 -17.14 -12.24 5.64
C LEU A 151 -15.74 -12.14 5.02
N LEU A 152 -15.23 -10.93 4.77
CA LEU A 152 -13.89 -10.74 4.18
C LEU A 152 -12.76 -11.00 5.16
N HIS A 153 -12.97 -10.75 6.46
CA HIS A 153 -11.98 -11.07 7.49
C HIS A 153 -11.89 -12.59 7.73
N GLN A 154 -13.01 -13.32 7.63
CA GLN A 154 -13.02 -14.78 7.77
C GLN A 154 -12.27 -15.49 6.63
N LEU A 155 -12.26 -14.93 5.42
CA LEU A 155 -11.51 -15.47 4.28
C LEU A 155 -9.98 -15.29 4.39
N PHE A 156 -9.51 -14.27 5.11
CA PHE A 156 -8.07 -14.00 5.28
C PHE A 156 -7.45 -14.62 6.55
N VAL A 157 -8.26 -15.07 7.51
CA VAL A 157 -7.78 -15.75 8.74
C VAL A 157 -7.91 -17.28 8.63
N SER A 158 -8.54 -17.78 7.55
CA SER A 158 -8.78 -19.21 7.33
C SER A 158 -8.00 -19.80 6.13
N LEU A 159 -7.00 -19.07 5.62
CA LEU A 159 -5.99 -19.52 4.66
C LEU A 159 -4.61 -19.18 5.21
#